data_AF-A0A844IEG6-F1
#
_entry.id   AF-A0A844IEG6-F1
#
_cell.length_a   1.000
_cell.length_b   1.000
_cell.length_c   1.000
_cell.angle_alpha   90.00
_cell.angle_beta   90.00
_cell.angle_gamma   90.00
#
_symmetry.space_group_name_H-M   'P 1'
#
loop_
_entity.id
_entity.type
_entity.pdbx_description
1 polymer ?
#
loop_
_entity_poly.entity_id
_entity_poly.type
_entity_poly.pdbx_seq_one_letter_code
_entity_poly.pdbx_strand_id
1 'polypeptide(L)'
;MPEVNFQQSINSAATIVGEYAVGKRDFEKAELGEANLQNFDLKGSNFSYADLSTANLSGANLRGCDLSFADLSEANLENADLRGAMLFSANLRTANLQGTHLEKADCDHNTRFPANFDPIVAGVNMSENSA
;
A
#
# COMPACT_ATOMS: atom_id res chain seq x y z
N MET A 1 -29.70 -20.46 -11.72
CA MET A 1 -28.56 -20.92 -10.90
C MET A 1 -27.89 -19.67 -10.36
N PRO A 2 -27.73 -19.49 -9.04
CA PRO A 2 -27.00 -18.33 -8.54
C PRO A 2 -25.51 -18.62 -8.68
N GLU A 3 -24.78 -17.77 -9.41
CA GLU A 3 -23.33 -17.69 -9.28
C GLU A 3 -23.04 -17.25 -7.85
N VAL A 4 -22.53 -18.17 -7.04
CA VAL A 4 -21.94 -17.81 -5.75
C VAL A 4 -20.61 -17.16 -6.09
N ASN A 5 -20.57 -15.83 -6.01
CA ASN A 5 -19.34 -15.06 -6.14
C ASN A 5 -18.47 -15.32 -4.89
N PHE A 6 -17.60 -16.33 -4.95
CA PHE A 6 -16.63 -16.69 -3.91
C PHE A 6 -15.37 -15.81 -3.97
N GLN A 7 -15.51 -14.49 -4.15
CA GLN A 7 -14.42 -13.61 -3.71
C GLN A 7 -14.40 -13.66 -2.18
N GLN A 8 -13.76 -14.69 -1.62
CA GLN A 8 -13.37 -14.68 -0.21
C GLN A 8 -12.56 -13.41 0.00
N SER A 9 -12.99 -12.55 0.94
CA SER A 9 -12.25 -11.37 1.35
C SER A 9 -10.81 -11.79 1.65
N ILE A 10 -9.86 -11.20 0.94
CA ILE A 10 -8.44 -11.47 1.17
C ILE A 10 -8.08 -10.76 2.46
N ASN A 11 -7.95 -11.53 3.54
CA ASN A 11 -7.88 -10.99 4.91
C ASN A 11 -6.70 -11.53 5.72
N SER A 12 -5.73 -12.17 5.06
CA SER A 12 -4.55 -12.68 5.75
C SER A 12 -3.31 -12.61 4.86
N ALA A 13 -2.15 -12.47 5.52
CA ALA A 13 -0.85 -12.56 4.86
C ALA A 13 -0.67 -13.90 4.13
N ALA A 14 -1.13 -15.01 4.73
CA ALA A 14 -1.02 -16.33 4.12
C ALA A 14 -1.79 -16.41 2.78
N THR A 15 -2.98 -15.83 2.73
CA THR A 15 -3.78 -15.76 1.50
C THR A 15 -3.07 -14.92 0.44
N ILE A 16 -2.63 -13.70 0.78
CA ILE A 16 -1.92 -12.82 -0.15
C ILE A 16 -0.71 -13.52 -0.76
N VAL A 17 0.10 -14.19 0.05
CA VAL A 17 1.35 -14.82 -0.40
C VAL A 17 1.09 -15.99 -1.33
N GLY A 18 0.11 -16.85 -1.00
CA GLY A 18 -0.29 -17.97 -1.86
C GLY A 18 -0.81 -17.49 -3.20
N GLU A 19 -1.69 -16.48 -3.18
CA GLU A 19 -2.27 -15.88 -4.37
C GLU A 19 -1.20 -15.16 -5.23
N TYR A 20 -0.29 -14.43 -4.61
CA TYR A 20 0.82 -13.77 -5.30
C TYR A 20 1.75 -14.77 -5.98
N ALA A 21 2.03 -15.90 -5.32
CA ALA A 21 2.88 -16.97 -5.84
C ALA A 21 2.30 -17.64 -7.10
N VAL A 22 0.97 -17.70 -7.22
CA VAL A 22 0.29 -18.20 -8.43
C VAL A 22 0.04 -17.11 -9.48
N GLY A 23 0.59 -15.91 -9.28
CA GLY A 23 0.57 -14.83 -10.26
C GLY A 23 -0.57 -13.83 -10.09
N LYS A 24 -1.43 -13.97 -9.07
CA LYS A 24 -2.44 -12.94 -8.77
C LYS A 24 -1.75 -11.66 -8.33
N ARG A 25 -2.22 -10.53 -8.85
CA ARG A 25 -1.76 -9.19 -8.47
C ARG A 25 -2.91 -8.31 -8.01
N ASP A 26 -4.14 -8.79 -8.10
CA ASP A 26 -5.31 -8.03 -7.71
C ASP A 26 -5.72 -8.36 -6.28
N PHE A 27 -5.50 -7.42 -5.38
CA PHE A 27 -5.83 -7.46 -3.97
C PHE A 27 -6.63 -6.19 -3.58
N GLU A 28 -7.39 -5.64 -4.53
CA GLU A 28 -8.28 -4.51 -4.29
C GLU A 28 -9.20 -4.82 -3.09
N LYS A 29 -9.38 -3.85 -2.19
CA LYS A 29 -10.23 -3.97 -1.00
C LYS A 29 -9.85 -5.11 -0.05
N ALA A 30 -8.61 -5.61 -0.09
CA ALA A 30 -8.16 -6.59 0.88
C ALA A 30 -8.27 -6.03 2.32
N GLU A 31 -8.72 -6.87 3.26
CA GLU A 31 -8.93 -6.54 4.67
C GLU A 31 -7.72 -7.01 5.47
N LEU A 32 -6.60 -6.30 5.36
CA LEU A 32 -5.29 -6.67 5.89
C LEU A 32 -4.86 -5.82 7.09
N GLY A 33 -5.84 -5.25 7.80
CA GLY A 33 -5.60 -4.58 9.08
C GLY A 33 -4.83 -5.51 10.03
N GLU A 34 -3.80 -4.99 10.69
CA GLU A 34 -2.90 -5.72 11.60
C GLU A 34 -2.09 -6.87 10.96
N ALA A 35 -2.18 -7.08 9.64
CA ALA A 35 -1.50 -8.21 8.99
C ALA A 35 0.02 -8.07 9.07
N ASN A 36 0.71 -9.20 9.30
CA ASN A 36 2.17 -9.25 9.20
C ASN A 36 2.61 -9.58 7.76
N LEU A 37 3.00 -8.54 7.03
CA LEU A 37 3.49 -8.58 5.65
C LEU A 37 4.98 -8.19 5.58
N GLN A 38 5.72 -8.34 6.68
CA GLN A 38 7.12 -8.01 6.77
C GLN A 38 7.96 -8.79 5.74
N ASN A 39 8.84 -8.06 5.03
CA ASN A 39 9.80 -8.58 4.04
C ASN A 39 9.21 -9.31 2.81
N PHE A 40 7.90 -9.24 2.56
CA PHE A 40 7.32 -9.88 1.37
C PHE A 40 7.61 -9.10 0.07
N ASP A 41 7.79 -9.83 -1.04
CA ASP A 41 7.79 -9.25 -2.40
C ASP A 41 6.36 -9.22 -2.93
N LEU A 42 5.76 -8.03 -2.99
CA LEU A 42 4.40 -7.78 -3.45
C LEU A 42 4.36 -6.77 -4.61
N LYS A 43 5.49 -6.53 -5.28
CA LYS A 43 5.63 -5.50 -6.32
C LYS A 43 4.57 -5.60 -7.42
N GLY A 44 4.13 -4.44 -7.90
CA GLY A 44 3.17 -4.32 -8.98
C GLY A 44 1.78 -4.88 -8.66
N SER A 45 1.45 -5.06 -7.37
CA SER A 45 0.12 -5.51 -6.97
C SER A 45 -0.82 -4.33 -6.81
N ASN A 46 -2.10 -4.57 -7.07
CA ASN A 46 -3.19 -3.67 -6.79
C ASN A 46 -3.68 -3.89 -5.36
N PHE A 47 -3.44 -2.92 -4.49
CA PHE A 47 -3.97 -2.80 -3.13
C PHE A 47 -4.86 -1.56 -3.01
N SER A 48 -5.42 -1.07 -4.11
CA SER A 48 -6.33 0.07 -4.05
C SER A 48 -7.52 -0.25 -3.15
N TYR A 49 -7.94 0.74 -2.35
CA TYR A 49 -8.97 0.61 -1.31
C TYR A 49 -8.72 -0.46 -0.24
N ALA A 50 -7.53 -1.05 -0.15
CA ALA A 50 -7.23 -2.04 0.89
C ALA A 50 -7.18 -1.38 2.28
N ASP A 51 -7.64 -2.12 3.28
CA ASP A 51 -7.33 -1.82 4.67
C ASP A 51 -5.97 -2.46 5.00
N LEU A 52 -4.95 -1.64 5.18
CA LEU A 52 -3.61 -2.00 5.66
C LEU A 52 -3.31 -1.26 6.97
N SER A 53 -4.35 -0.79 7.68
CA SER A 53 -4.19 -0.04 8.91
C SER A 53 -3.46 -0.91 9.94
N THR A 54 -2.49 -0.32 10.64
CA THR A 54 -1.63 -1.01 11.63
C THR A 54 -0.82 -2.22 11.09
N ALA A 55 -0.86 -2.52 9.80
CA ALA A 55 -0.15 -3.67 9.22
C ALA A 55 1.38 -3.52 9.38
N ASN A 56 2.07 -4.63 9.62
CA ASN A 56 3.52 -4.65 9.59
C ASN A 56 4.01 -4.92 8.16
N LEU A 57 4.41 -3.87 7.46
CA LEU A 57 4.96 -3.88 6.10
C LEU A 57 6.47 -3.61 6.08
N SER A 58 7.15 -3.72 7.24
CA SER A 58 8.58 -3.41 7.32
C SER A 58 9.39 -4.25 6.33
N GLY A 59 10.28 -3.60 5.59
CA GLY A 59 11.10 -4.23 4.55
C GLY A 59 10.34 -4.84 3.37
N ALA A 60 9.02 -4.67 3.26
CA ALA A 60 8.25 -5.19 2.14
C ALA A 60 8.63 -4.47 0.82
N ASN A 61 8.65 -5.22 -0.28
CA ASN A 61 8.81 -4.67 -1.61
C ASN A 61 7.42 -4.40 -2.22
N LEU A 62 7.04 -3.12 -2.24
CA LEU A 62 5.77 -2.58 -2.73
C LEU A 62 5.97 -1.70 -3.98
N ARG A 63 7.09 -1.89 -4.69
CA ARG A 63 7.42 -1.09 -5.88
C ARG A 63 6.34 -1.19 -6.93
N GLY A 64 5.91 -0.04 -7.45
CA GLY A 64 4.90 0.02 -8.51
C GLY A 64 3.52 -0.51 -8.11
N CYS A 65 3.26 -0.72 -6.81
CA CYS A 65 1.94 -1.10 -6.35
C CYS A 65 0.95 0.07 -6.52
N ASP A 66 -0.31 -0.28 -6.79
CA ASP A 66 -1.41 0.67 -6.62
C ASP A 66 -1.88 0.61 -5.16
N LEU A 67 -1.69 1.69 -4.41
CA LEU A 67 -2.16 1.87 -3.04
C LEU A 67 -3.18 3.02 -2.96
N SER A 68 -3.79 3.38 -4.09
CA SER A 68 -4.75 4.48 -4.16
C SER A 68 -5.93 4.20 -3.23
N PHE A 69 -6.32 5.18 -2.43
CA PHE A 69 -7.38 5.07 -1.42
C PHE A 69 -7.14 4.03 -0.32
N ALA A 70 -5.96 3.41 -0.23
CA ALA A 70 -5.66 2.45 0.82
C ALA A 70 -5.57 3.15 2.19
N ASP A 71 -6.03 2.47 3.24
CA ASP A 71 -5.76 2.89 4.61
C ASP A 71 -4.45 2.27 5.08
N LEU A 72 -3.40 3.08 5.18
CA LEU A 72 -2.09 2.72 5.73
C LEU A 72 -1.88 3.41 7.08
N SER A 73 -2.95 3.87 7.74
CA SER A 73 -2.80 4.57 9.02
C SER A 73 -2.17 3.66 10.05
N GLU A 74 -1.18 4.17 10.77
CA GLU A 74 -0.42 3.43 11.79
C GLU A 74 0.37 2.21 11.25
N ALA A 75 0.42 2.00 9.93
CA ALA A 75 1.20 0.90 9.36
C ALA A 75 2.71 1.08 9.62
N ASN A 76 3.41 -0.03 9.84
CA ASN A 76 4.86 -0.02 9.92
C ASN A 76 5.46 -0.23 8.53
N LEU A 77 5.96 0.84 7.90
CA LEU A 77 6.60 0.82 6.57
C LEU A 77 8.13 0.97 6.67
N GLU A 78 8.71 0.71 7.85
CA GLU A 78 10.14 0.86 8.09
C GLU A 78 10.95 0.09 7.04
N ASN A 79 11.87 0.76 6.34
CA ASN A 79 12.69 0.19 5.26
C ASN A 79 11.92 -0.46 4.09
N ALA A 80 10.61 -0.23 3.97
CA ALA A 80 9.83 -0.72 2.83
C ALA A 80 10.20 0.01 1.54
N ASP A 81 10.03 -0.66 0.40
CA ASP A 81 10.30 -0.09 -0.92
C ASP A 81 9.00 0.23 -1.66
N LEU A 82 8.60 1.50 -1.68
CA LEU A 82 7.42 2.04 -2.37
C LEU A 82 7.79 2.82 -3.63
N ARG A 83 8.99 2.63 -4.19
CA ARG A 83 9.41 3.37 -5.39
C ARG A 83 8.44 3.13 -6.55
N GLY A 84 7.92 4.21 -7.11
CA GLY A 84 6.94 4.17 -8.21
C GLY A 84 5.54 3.71 -7.80
N ALA A 85 5.23 3.57 -6.51
CA ALA A 85 3.87 3.24 -6.08
C ALA A 85 2.90 4.41 -6.30
N MET A 86 1.63 4.11 -6.53
CA MET A 86 0.55 5.10 -6.61
C MET A 86 -0.09 5.23 -5.22
N LEU A 87 -0.02 6.42 -4.61
CA LEU A 87 -0.52 6.72 -3.26
C LEU A 87 -1.71 7.68 -3.28
N PHE A 88 -2.39 7.85 -4.42
CA PHE A 88 -3.47 8.82 -4.57
C PHE A 88 -4.54 8.64 -3.49
N SER A 89 -4.83 9.70 -2.73
CA SER A 89 -5.79 9.69 -1.63
C SER A 89 -5.53 8.61 -0.55
N ALA A 90 -4.32 8.04 -0.48
CA ALA A 90 -3.95 7.07 0.56
C ALA A 90 -3.78 7.75 1.92
N ASN A 91 -4.09 7.03 3.00
CA ASN A 91 -3.97 7.54 4.36
C ASN A 91 -2.74 6.97 5.06
N LEU A 92 -1.66 7.75 5.19
CA LEU A 92 -0.41 7.39 5.88
C LEU A 92 -0.17 8.24 7.16
N ARG A 93 -1.18 8.93 7.70
CA ARG A 93 -1.05 10.03 8.70
C ARG A 93 -0.17 9.71 9.92
N THR A 94 -0.07 8.44 10.30
CA THR A 94 0.64 7.95 11.49
C THR A 94 1.54 6.77 11.16
N ALA A 95 1.77 6.48 9.87
CA ALA A 95 2.63 5.39 9.46
C ALA A 95 4.10 5.65 9.84
N ASN A 96 4.82 4.59 10.19
CA ASN A 96 6.26 4.65 10.36
C ASN A 96 6.95 4.62 8.99
N LEU A 97 7.41 5.78 8.52
CA LEU A 97 8.11 5.93 7.24
C LEU A 97 9.65 5.95 7.38
N GLN A 98 10.20 5.50 8.51
CA GLN A 98 11.64 5.52 8.72
C GLN A 98 12.36 4.63 7.70
N GLY A 99 13.27 5.20 6.91
CA GLY A 99 14.02 4.47 5.90
C GLY A 99 13.20 3.99 4.70
N THR A 100 11.93 4.37 4.60
CA THR A 100 11.07 3.97 3.47
C THR A 100 11.56 4.63 2.17
N HIS A 101 11.69 3.85 1.10
CA HIS A 101 12.04 4.37 -0.22
C HIS A 101 10.77 4.76 -0.98
N LEU A 102 10.60 6.06 -1.24
CA LEU A 102 9.40 6.64 -1.85
C LEU A 102 9.68 7.35 -3.17
N GLU A 103 10.89 7.22 -3.71
CA GLU A 103 11.30 7.92 -4.92
C GLU A 103 10.38 7.55 -6.10
N LYS A 104 9.88 8.58 -6.79
CA LYS A 104 8.95 8.47 -7.92
C LYS A 104 7.59 7.86 -7.56
N ALA A 105 7.27 7.67 -6.29
CA ALA A 105 5.89 7.40 -5.91
C ALA A 105 5.02 8.61 -6.29
N ASP A 106 3.79 8.39 -6.71
CA ASP A 106 2.88 9.45 -7.10
C ASP A 106 1.84 9.69 -5.99
N CYS A 107 1.59 10.95 -5.64
CA CYS A 107 0.57 11.34 -4.67
C CYS A 107 -0.32 12.47 -5.21
N ASP A 108 -1.39 12.77 -4.48
CA ASP A 108 -2.26 13.92 -4.71
C ASP A 108 -2.38 14.76 -3.42
N HIS A 109 -3.12 15.88 -3.51
CA HIS A 109 -3.40 16.74 -2.36
C HIS A 109 -4.24 16.08 -1.25
N ASN A 110 -4.86 14.93 -1.54
CA ASN A 110 -5.66 14.15 -0.58
C ASN A 110 -4.81 13.10 0.15
N THR A 111 -3.61 12.81 -0.34
CA THR A 111 -2.70 11.84 0.26
C THR A 111 -2.21 12.37 1.60
N ARG A 112 -2.43 11.61 2.67
CA ARG A 112 -2.15 12.06 4.04
C ARG A 112 -0.85 11.48 4.53
N PHE A 113 0.23 12.24 4.46
CA PHE A 113 1.51 11.83 5.06
C PHE A 113 1.57 12.13 6.58
N PRO A 114 2.53 11.56 7.32
CA PRO A 114 2.84 11.98 8.68
C PRO A 114 3.15 13.47 8.78
N ALA A 115 2.75 14.11 9.89
CA ALA A 115 2.86 15.57 10.06
C ALA A 115 4.28 16.14 9.90
N ASN A 116 5.30 15.33 10.17
CA ASN A 116 6.71 15.71 10.09
C ASN A 116 7.42 15.15 8.84
N PHE A 117 6.65 14.71 7.84
CA PHE A 117 7.16 14.11 6.62
C PHE A 117 7.01 15.08 5.45
N ASP A 118 8.10 15.32 4.72
CA ASP A 118 8.10 16.11 3.49
C ASP A 118 8.15 15.16 2.28
N PRO A 119 7.03 14.96 1.55
CA PRO A 119 6.99 14.06 0.41
C PRO A 119 7.87 14.53 -0.75
N ILE A 120 8.06 15.85 -0.93
CA ILE A 120 8.87 16.40 -2.02
C ILE A 120 10.34 16.09 -1.78
N VAL A 121 10.82 16.25 -0.54
CA VAL A 121 12.20 15.88 -0.16
C VAL A 121 12.42 14.37 -0.28
N ALA A 122 11.40 13.55 -0.01
CA ALA A 122 11.45 12.10 -0.20
C ALA A 122 11.40 11.66 -1.68
N GLY A 123 11.29 12.59 -2.63
CA GLY A 123 11.24 12.30 -4.06
C GLY A 123 9.89 11.76 -4.55
N VAL A 124 8.81 12.00 -3.81
CA VAL A 124 7.44 11.72 -4.23
C VAL A 124 7.02 12.78 -5.24
N ASN A 125 6.41 12.36 -6.35
CA ASN A 125 5.80 13.25 -7.30
C ASN A 125 4.40 13.62 -6.82
N MET A 126 4.14 14.91 -6.64
CA MET A 126 2.79 15.39 -6.40
C MET A 126 2.12 15.66 -7.75
N SER A 127 1.05 14.94 -8.05
CA SER A 127 0.20 15.27 -9.19
C SER A 127 -0.47 16.62 -8.91
N GLU A 128 -0.13 17.62 -9.74
CA GLU A 128 -0.93 18.83 -9.81
C GLU A 128 -2.24 18.45 -10.49
N ASN A 129 -3.31 18.33 -9.72
CA ASN A 129 -4.63 18.24 -10.31
C ASN A 129 -4.83 19.52 -11.13
N SER A 130 -4.85 19.40 -12.45
CA SER A 130 -5.36 20.44 -13.32
C SER A 130 -6.76 20.80 -12.83
N ALA A 131 -6.96 22.09 -12.56
CA ALA A 131 -8.17 22.72 -12.06
C ALA A 131 -9.48 22.21 -12.68
#